data_AF-A0A1Q7CVC4-F1
#
_entry.id   AF-A0A1Q7CVC4-F1
#
_cell.length_a   1.000
_cell.length_b   1.000
_cell.length_c   1.000
_cell.angle_alpha   90.00
_cell.angle_beta   90.00
_cell.angle_gamma   90.00
#
_symmetry.space_group_name_H-M   'P 1'
#
loop_
_entity.id
_entity.type
_entity.pdbx_description
1 polymer ?
#
loop_
_entity_poly.entity_id
_entity_poly.type
_entity_poly.pdbx_seq_one_letter_code
_entity_poly.pdbx_strand_id
1 'polypeptide(L)'
;MIDFSLDILGNEWIIIIFVALILLLGTKRLPEASRKIGKIMGEYNKTKNAVQEEFQKAKGDFRIPVEGPVMSERQKLETIAKSLDIDSTNKTDDDLRDLITSKIGRSNAMQGSDQSSK
;
A
#
# COMPACT_ATOMS: atom_id res chain seq x y z
N MET A 1 -37.38 -36.17 20.48
CA MET A 1 -35.92 -36.23 20.68
C MET A 1 -35.29 -36.07 19.31
N ILE A 2 -34.80 -34.88 19.03
CA ILE A 2 -33.88 -34.60 17.91
C ILE A 2 -32.82 -33.68 18.51
N ASP A 3 -31.88 -34.29 19.21
CA ASP A 3 -30.74 -33.63 19.81
C ASP A 3 -29.70 -33.39 18.71
N PHE A 4 -29.92 -32.36 17.91
CA PHE A 4 -28.98 -31.86 16.89
C PHE A 4 -27.96 -30.86 17.47
N SER A 5 -27.90 -30.71 18.80
CA SER A 5 -27.43 -29.46 19.38
C SER A 5 -25.92 -29.37 19.65
N LEU A 6 -25.10 -30.40 19.42
CA LEU A 6 -23.71 -30.40 19.92
C LEU A 6 -22.58 -30.94 19.00
N ASP A 7 -22.87 -31.55 17.84
CA ASP A 7 -21.82 -31.99 16.88
C ASP A 7 -21.72 -31.12 15.61
N ILE A 8 -22.63 -30.16 15.43
CA ILE A 8 -22.69 -29.25 14.27
C ILE A 8 -21.92 -27.96 14.61
N LEU A 9 -20.60 -27.98 14.55
CA LEU A 9 -19.77 -26.82 14.95
C LEU A 9 -18.89 -26.23 13.83
N GLY A 10 -19.22 -26.45 12.56
CA GLY A 10 -18.55 -25.72 11.48
C GLY A 10 -19.16 -25.85 10.10
N ASN A 11 -19.29 -27.07 9.59
CA ASN A 11 -19.67 -27.33 8.20
C ASN A 11 -21.19 -27.35 7.97
N GLU A 12 -22.02 -27.87 8.88
CA GLU A 12 -23.47 -27.88 8.62
C GLU A 12 -24.13 -26.51 8.81
N TRP A 13 -23.59 -25.61 9.65
CA TRP A 13 -24.08 -24.23 9.74
C TRP A 13 -23.93 -23.48 8.40
N ILE A 14 -22.83 -23.72 7.68
CA ILE A 14 -22.62 -23.16 6.35
C ILE A 14 -23.71 -23.63 5.38
N ILE A 15 -24.10 -24.90 5.46
CA ILE A 15 -25.17 -25.46 4.63
C ILE A 15 -26.52 -24.81 4.98
N ILE A 16 -26.84 -24.66 6.27
CA ILE A 16 -28.09 -24.03 6.71
C ILE A 16 -28.17 -22.58 6.21
N ILE A 17 -27.09 -21.80 6.36
CA ILE A 17 -27.02 -20.42 5.86
C ILE A 17 -27.16 -20.39 4.33
N PHE A 18 -26.48 -21.29 3.61
CA PHE A 18 -26.55 -21.36 2.16
C PHE A 18 -27.97 -21.70 1.66
N VAL A 19 -28.66 -22.63 2.31
CA VAL A 19 -30.06 -22.96 2.01
C VAL A 19 -30.98 -21.79 2.31
N ALA A 20 -30.80 -21.10 3.45
CA ALA A 20 -31.57 -19.90 3.79
C ALA A 20 -31.39 -18.80 2.74
N LEU A 21 -30.16 -18.58 2.25
CA LEU A 21 -29.87 -17.65 1.15
C LEU A 21 -30.54 -18.07 -0.16
N ILE A 22 -30.52 -19.36 -0.51
CA ILE A 22 -31.22 -19.87 -1.70
C ILE A 22 -32.73 -19.64 -1.59
N LEU A 23 -33.33 -19.82 -0.42
CA LEU A 23 -34.76 -19.62 -0.22
C LEU A 23 -35.15 -18.13 -0.27
N LEU A 24 -34.34 -17.24 0.31
CA LEU A 24 -34.58 -15.79 0.28
C LEU A 24 -34.31 -15.17 -1.09
N LEU A 25 -33.19 -15.50 -1.73
CA LEU A 25 -32.79 -14.91 -3.02
C LEU A 25 -33.34 -15.67 -4.22
N GLY A 26 -33.70 -16.95 -4.05
CA GLY A 26 -34.09 -17.86 -5.11
C GLY A 26 -32.90 -18.52 -5.82
N THR A 27 -33.11 -19.75 -6.30
CA THR A 27 -32.09 -20.56 -7.00
C THR A 27 -31.58 -19.96 -8.31
N LYS A 28 -32.32 -19.02 -8.93
CA LYS A 28 -31.91 -18.35 -10.18
C LYS A 28 -30.97 -17.17 -9.94
N ARG A 29 -31.09 -16.48 -8.80
CA ARG A 29 -30.34 -15.25 -8.53
C ARG A 29 -28.91 -15.49 -8.08
N LEU A 30 -28.66 -16.57 -7.32
CA LEU A 30 -27.32 -16.98 -6.92
C LEU A 30 -26.37 -17.25 -8.11
N PRO A 31 -26.72 -18.08 -9.12
CA PRO A 31 -25.88 -18.31 -10.27
C PRO A 31 -25.75 -17.07 -11.19
N GLU A 32 -26.80 -16.25 -11.29
CA GLU A 32 -26.72 -14.98 -12.03
C GLU A 32 -25.73 -14.00 -11.37
N ALA A 33 -25.75 -13.88 -10.04
CA ALA A 33 -24.86 -13.01 -9.29
C ALA A 33 -23.41 -13.51 -9.34
N SER A 34 -23.18 -14.80 -9.15
CA SER A 34 -21.83 -15.38 -9.20
C SER A 34 -21.21 -15.26 -10.60
N ARG A 35 -22.00 -15.43 -11.67
CA ARG A 35 -21.54 -15.19 -13.05
C ARG A 35 -21.08 -13.75 -13.26
N LYS A 36 -21.82 -12.76 -12.74
CA LYS A 36 -21.45 -11.34 -12.84
C LYS A 36 -20.19 -11.03 -12.04
N ILE A 37 -20.12 -11.47 -10.79
CA ILE A 37 -18.94 -11.26 -9.92
C ILE A 37 -17.71 -11.96 -10.51
N GLY A 38 -17.85 -13.18 -11.00
CA GLY A 38 -16.78 -13.94 -11.65
C GLY A 38 -16.29 -13.27 -12.93
N LYS A 39 -17.19 -12.70 -13.75
CA LYS A 39 -16.81 -11.93 -14.94
C LYS A 39 -16.01 -10.68 -14.56
N ILE A 40 -16.49 -9.91 -13.58
CA ILE A 40 -15.80 -8.71 -13.08
C ILE A 40 -14.41 -9.07 -12.53
N MET A 41 -14.31 -10.12 -11.70
CA MET A 41 -13.04 -10.53 -11.12
C MET A 41 -12.06 -11.07 -12.18
N GLY A 42 -12.58 -11.77 -13.19
CA GLY A 42 -11.80 -12.27 -14.31
C GLY A 42 -11.26 -11.16 -15.22
N GLU A 43 -12.08 -10.15 -15.54
CA GLU A 43 -11.65 -8.96 -16.27
C GLU A 43 -10.69 -8.10 -15.43
N TYR A 44 -10.98 -7.90 -14.14
CA TYR A 44 -10.11 -7.17 -13.21
C TYR A 44 -8.72 -7.80 -13.11
N ASN A 45 -8.62 -9.13 -13.00
CA ASN A 45 -7.31 -9.80 -12.93
C ASN A 45 -6.50 -9.66 -14.23
N LYS A 46 -7.17 -9.69 -15.39
CA LYS A 46 -6.53 -9.44 -16.69
C LYS A 46 -6.02 -8.02 -16.80
N THR A 47 -6.86 -7.04 -16.45
CA THR A 47 -6.51 -5.62 -16.46
C THR A 47 -5.42 -5.31 -15.44
N LYS A 48 -5.46 -5.90 -14.24
CA LYS A 48 -4.44 -5.73 -13.21
C LYS A 48 -3.05 -6.11 -13.71
N ASN A 49 -2.90 -7.20 -14.46
CA ASN A 49 -1.59 -7.60 -14.97
C ASN A 49 -1.05 -6.59 -16.00
N ALA A 50 -1.88 -6.13 -16.92
CA ALA A 50 -1.49 -5.09 -17.89
C ALA A 50 -1.18 -3.75 -17.21
N VAL A 51 -2.03 -3.33 -16.28
CA VAL A 51 -1.84 -2.10 -15.49
C VAL A 51 -0.61 -2.20 -14.61
N GLN A 52 -0.33 -3.34 -13.98
CA GLN A 52 0.87 -3.52 -13.16
C GLN A 52 2.13 -3.46 -14.02
N GLU A 53 2.12 -4.07 -15.21
CA GLU A 53 3.25 -4.01 -16.13
C GLU A 53 3.48 -2.59 -16.64
N GLU A 54 2.42 -1.86 -16.98
CA GLU A 54 2.50 -0.45 -17.38
C GLU A 54 2.89 0.47 -16.22
N PHE A 55 2.38 0.26 -15.00
CA PHE A 55 2.81 1.01 -13.82
C PHE A 55 4.27 0.76 -13.46
N GLN A 56 4.77 -0.47 -13.63
CA GLN A 56 6.19 -0.79 -13.40
C GLN A 56 7.08 -0.20 -14.49
N LYS A 57 6.65 -0.20 -15.75
CA LYS A 57 7.35 0.47 -16.86
C LYS A 57 7.34 2.00 -16.70
N ALA A 58 6.22 2.59 -16.30
CA ALA A 58 6.10 4.02 -16.00
C ALA A 58 6.91 4.45 -14.75
N LYS A 59 6.99 3.59 -13.72
CA LYS A 59 7.91 3.77 -12.59
C LYS A 59 9.38 3.65 -12.98
N GLY A 60 9.70 2.89 -14.03
CA GLY A 60 11.05 2.76 -14.56
C GLY A 60 11.66 4.09 -15.01
N ASP A 61 10.81 5.04 -15.45
CA ASP A 61 11.25 6.36 -15.94
C ASP A 61 11.25 7.45 -14.84
N PHE A 62 10.67 7.17 -13.67
CA PHE A 62 10.68 8.06 -12.50
C PHE A 62 11.38 7.39 -11.31
N ARG A 63 12.72 7.43 -11.33
CA ARG A 63 13.60 6.87 -10.29
C ARG A 63 13.63 7.73 -9.01
N ILE A 64 12.48 8.04 -8.43
CA ILE A 64 12.42 8.47 -7.02
C ILE A 64 11.89 7.29 -6.21
N PRO A 65 12.70 6.64 -5.37
CA PRO A 65 12.27 5.53 -4.53
C PRO A 65 11.42 6.08 -3.38
N VAL A 66 10.17 6.41 -3.70
CA VAL A 66 9.15 6.78 -2.72
C VAL A 66 8.17 5.63 -2.69
N GLU A 67 8.41 4.72 -1.74
CA GLU A 67 7.52 3.62 -1.38
C GLU A 67 6.23 4.20 -0.81
N GLY A 68 5.30 4.60 -1.68
CA GLY A 68 3.98 5.12 -1.32
C GLY A 68 3.95 6.60 -0.93
N PRO A 69 2.76 7.17 -0.68
CA PRO A 69 2.65 8.50 -0.11
C PRO A 69 3.47 8.57 1.17
N VAL A 70 4.28 9.63 1.33
CA VAL A 70 5.06 9.87 2.56
C VAL A 70 4.07 10.17 3.69
N MET A 71 3.68 9.14 4.43
CA MET A 71 2.56 9.20 5.38
C MET A 71 2.99 9.78 6.74
N SER A 72 4.25 9.57 7.13
CA SER A 72 4.77 10.00 8.43
C SER A 72 5.82 11.11 8.31
N GLU A 73 5.92 11.95 9.34
CA GLU A 73 6.97 12.97 9.46
C GLU A 73 8.37 12.34 9.41
N ARG A 74 8.52 11.17 10.05
CA ARG A 74 9.76 10.38 10.01
C ARG A 74 10.19 10.02 8.60
N GLN A 75 9.28 9.55 7.74
CA GLN A 75 9.61 9.17 6.36
C GLN A 75 10.00 10.38 5.51
N LYS A 76 9.45 11.58 5.79
CA LYS A 76 9.90 12.83 5.16
C LYS A 76 11.34 13.16 5.58
N LEU A 77 11.65 13.05 6.86
CA LEU A 77 13.00 13.26 7.39
C LEU A 77 14.00 12.26 6.78
N GLU A 78 13.64 10.98 6.69
CA GLU A 78 14.48 9.94 6.07
C GLU A 78 14.72 10.20 4.58
N THR A 79 13.71 10.67 3.85
CA THR A 79 13.84 11.03 2.42
C THR A 79 14.84 12.18 2.23
N ILE A 80 14.74 13.22 3.06
CA ILE A 80 15.65 14.36 3.03
C ILE A 80 17.06 13.93 3.46
N ALA A 81 17.17 13.14 4.54
CA ALA A 81 18.44 12.61 5.02
C ALA A 81 19.17 11.80 3.94
N LYS A 82 18.45 10.91 3.25
CA LYS A 82 18.97 10.11 2.13
C LYS A 82 19.45 10.99 0.97
N SER A 83 18.76 12.10 0.69
CA SER A 83 19.21 13.07 -0.32
C SER A 83 20.46 13.85 0.07
N LEU A 84 20.73 13.97 1.37
CA LEU A 84 21.88 14.67 1.95
C LEU A 84 23.02 13.73 2.36
N ASP A 85 22.91 12.43 2.03
CA ASP A 85 23.83 11.37 2.42
C ASP A 85 24.02 11.27 3.95
N ILE A 86 22.92 11.44 4.68
CA ILE A 86 22.86 11.30 6.15
C ILE A 86 22.26 9.94 6.48
N ASP A 87 22.99 9.13 7.26
CA ASP A 87 22.49 7.84 7.76
C ASP A 87 21.39 8.05 8.80
N SER A 88 20.18 7.55 8.53
CA SER A 88 19.02 7.61 9.41
C SER A 88 18.94 6.43 10.40
N THR A 89 19.82 5.43 10.27
CA THR A 89 19.80 4.21 11.09
C THR A 89 20.19 4.55 12.54
N ASN A 90 19.33 4.17 13.50
CA ASN A 90 19.51 4.43 14.95
C ASN A 90 19.50 5.90 15.38
N LYS A 91 18.86 6.79 14.61
CA LYS A 91 18.65 8.19 15.01
C LYS A 91 17.21 8.43 15.43
N THR A 92 17.03 9.30 16.44
CA THR A 92 15.71 9.82 16.76
C THR A 92 15.29 10.86 15.72
N ASP A 93 13.99 11.12 15.63
CA ASP A 93 13.44 12.07 14.66
C ASP A 93 14.00 13.49 14.89
N ASP A 94 14.23 13.87 16.15
CA ASP A 94 14.85 15.14 16.55
C ASP A 94 16.33 15.21 16.12
N ASP A 95 17.12 14.16 16.38
CA ASP A 95 18.52 14.10 15.95
C ASP A 95 18.66 14.19 14.42
N LEU A 96 17.75 13.53 13.69
CA LEU A 96 17.68 13.56 12.23
C LEU A 96 17.43 14.98 11.72
N ARG A 97 16.49 15.69 12.35
CA ARG A 97 16.14 17.06 11.99
C ARG A 97 17.30 18.03 12.21
N ASP A 98 18.02 17.88 13.31
CA ASP A 98 19.19 18.71 13.64
C ASP A 98 20.34 18.46 12.66
N LEU A 99 20.57 17.20 12.27
CA LEU A 99 21.60 16.85 11.28
C LEU A 99 21.25 17.40 9.89
N ILE A 100 20.01 17.27 9.46
CA ILE A 100 19.53 17.83 8.18
C ILE A 100 19.71 19.35 8.18
N THR A 101 19.27 20.02 9.25
CA THR A 101 19.34 21.49 9.37
C THR A 101 20.78 21.99 9.40
N SER A 102 21.66 21.32 10.13
CA SER A 102 23.08 21.68 10.20
C SER A 102 23.82 21.46 8.87
N LYS A 103 23.49 20.38 8.13
CA LYS A 103 24.08 20.10 6.82
C LYS A 103 23.63 21.10 5.76
N ILE A 104 22.33 21.44 5.72
CA ILE A 104 21.76 22.45 4.80
C ILE A 104 22.29 23.85 5.14
N GLY A 105 22.35 24.20 6.43
CA GLY A 105 22.92 25.48 6.87
C GLY A 105 24.39 25.62 6.47
N ARG A 106 25.17 24.54 6.56
CA ARG A 106 26.58 24.51 6.14
C ARG A 106 26.74 24.55 4.62
N SER A 107 25.90 23.87 3.83
CA SER A 107 25.97 23.91 2.36
C SER A 107 25.66 25.29 1.80
N ASN A 108 24.71 26.01 2.41
CA ASN A 108 24.37 27.38 2.01
C ASN A 108 25.47 28.38 2.41
N ALA A 109 26.16 28.16 3.53
CA ALA A 109 27.29 28.99 3.93
C ALA A 109 28.53 28.81 3.02
N MET A 110 28.71 27.62 2.42
CA MET A 110 29.83 27.33 1.52
C MET A 110 29.58 27.76 0.06
N GLN A 111 28.33 27.98 -0.34
CA GLN A 111 27.98 28.48 -1.69
C GLN A 111 28.13 30.01 -1.83
N GLY A 112 28.39 30.73 -0.74
CA GLY A 112 28.55 32.18 -0.72
C GLY A 112 29.98 32.71 -0.88
N SER A 113 31.01 31.85 -0.97
CA SER A 113 32.41 32.28 -0.99
C SER A 113 33.14 32.23 -2.34
N ASP A 114 32.49 31.74 -3.41
CA ASP A 114 33.14 31.60 -4.74
C ASP A 114 32.64 32.61 -5.80
N GLN A 115 32.09 33.75 -5.38
CA GLN A 115 31.90 34.93 -6.25
C GLN A 115 32.47 36.20 -5.61
N SER A 116 33.77 36.22 -5.35
CA SER A 116 34.51 37.48 -5.20
C SER A 116 36.01 37.28 -5.44
N SER A 117 36.38 36.84 -6.65
CA SER A 117 37.68 37.17 -7.24
C SER A 117 37.65 36.89 -8.73
N LYS A 118 37.19 37.89 -9.49
CA LYS A 118 37.81 38.32 -10.74
C LYS A 118 37.53 39.81 -10.93
#